data_AF-A0A7V2WTH9-F1
#
_entry.id   AF-A0A7V2WTH9-F1
#
_cell.length_a   1.000
_cell.length_b   1.000
_cell.length_c   1.000
_cell.angle_alpha   90.00
_cell.angle_beta   90.00
_cell.angle_gamma   90.00
#
_symmetry.space_group_name_H-M   'P 1'
#
loop_
_entity.id
_entity.type
_entity.pdbx_description
1 polymer ?
#
loop_
_entity_poly.entity_id
_entity_poly.type
_entity_poly.pdbx_seq_one_letter_code
_entity_poly.pdbx_strand_id
1 'polypeptide(L)'
;MERVRFRQMALIFSLVLLGLIILPKALKAGPLMEFGDEGYIQLDFKLQGIADYADFGSGLKGDDDRWDLNLRRTRISLTGFLNDTWGAKFQT
;
A
#
# COMPACT_ATOMS: atom_id res chain seq x y z
N MET A 1 16.68 -25.99 23.09
CA MET A 1 17.26 -24.79 22.44
C MET A 1 16.39 -24.22 21.31
N GLU A 2 15.68 -25.04 20.52
CA GLU A 2 14.84 -24.55 19.41
C GLU A 2 13.67 -23.63 19.80
N ARG A 3 12.95 -23.92 20.90
CA ARG A 3 11.79 -23.09 21.32
C ARG A 3 12.15 -21.63 21.63
N VAL A 4 13.38 -21.38 22.10
CA VAL A 4 13.85 -20.02 22.42
C VAL A 4 14.17 -19.26 21.13
N ARG A 5 14.80 -19.92 20.14
CA ARG A 5 15.06 -19.35 18.81
C ARG A 5 13.76 -19.04 18.07
N PHE A 6 12.75 -19.90 18.17
CA PHE A 6 11.44 -19.67 17.57
C PHE A 6 10.72 -18.44 18.15
N ARG A 7 10.72 -18.29 19.48
CA ARG A 7 10.15 -17.10 20.15
C ARG A 7 10.88 -15.82 19.79
N GLN A 8 12.20 -15.86 19.65
CA GLN A 8 13.01 -14.72 19.22
C GLN A 8 12.72 -14.33 17.77
N MET A 9 12.61 -15.30 16.86
CA MET A 9 12.26 -15.05 15.46
C MET A 9 10.85 -14.45 15.32
N ALA A 10 9.87 -14.98 16.08
CA ALA A 10 8.51 -14.44 16.09
C ALA A 10 8.46 -12.99 16.61
N LEU A 11 9.24 -12.66 17.65
CA LEU A 11 9.35 -11.30 18.17
C LEU A 11 9.97 -10.34 17.15
N ILE A 12 11.04 -10.77 16.46
CA ILE A 12 11.69 -9.96 15.43
C ILE A 12 10.73 -9.72 14.25
N PHE A 13 10.03 -10.75 13.80
CA PHE A 13 9.04 -10.64 12.73
C PHE A 13 7.88 -9.69 13.09
N SER A 14 7.35 -9.81 14.30
CA SER A 14 6.32 -8.90 14.83
C SER A 14 6.81 -7.46 14.91
N LEU A 15 8.06 -7.22 15.32
CA LEU A 15 8.66 -5.88 15.40
C LEU A 15 8.86 -5.26 14.02
N VAL A 16 9.26 -6.06 13.02
CA VAL A 16 9.40 -5.61 11.62
C VAL A 16 8.04 -5.23 11.02
N LEU A 17 7.01 -6.06 11.25
CA LEU A 17 5.63 -5.76 10.82
C LEU A 17 5.08 -4.50 11.48
N LEU A 18 5.30 -4.33 12.79
CA LEU A 18 4.87 -3.13 13.50
C LEU A 18 5.59 -1.88 12.96
N GLY A 19 6.90 -2.00 12.67
CA GLY A 19 7.70 -0.92 12.06
C GLY A 19 7.22 -0.50 10.67
N LEU A 20 6.75 -1.43 9.86
CA LEU A 20 6.17 -1.14 8.54
C LEU A 20 4.81 -0.43 8.64
N ILE A 21 4.02 -0.70 9.68
CA ILE A 21 2.71 -0.08 9.90
C ILE A 21 2.85 1.35 10.45
N ILE A 22 3.89 1.63 11.25
CA ILE A 22 4.10 2.93 11.91
C ILE A 22 4.81 3.95 11.00
N LEU A 23 5.20 3.59 9.76
CA LEU A 23 5.67 4.59 8.82
C LEU A 23 4.56 5.65 8.66
N PRO A 24 4.76 6.89 9.17
CA PRO A 24 3.74 7.91 9.08
C PRO A 24 3.51 8.10 7.59
N LYS A 25 2.26 7.94 7.19
CA LYS A 25 1.83 8.16 5.81
C LYS A 25 2.07 9.63 5.48
N ALA A 26 3.29 9.98 5.11
CA ALA A 26 3.56 11.04 4.15
C ALA A 26 3.13 10.52 2.78
N LEU A 27 1.86 10.09 2.68
CA LEU A 27 1.19 9.90 1.42
C LEU A 27 0.91 11.33 0.96
N LYS A 28 1.96 11.98 0.46
CA LYS A 28 1.84 13.27 -0.21
C LYS A 28 0.83 13.02 -1.33
N ALA A 29 -0.36 13.60 -1.20
CA ALA A 29 -1.27 13.74 -2.34
C ALA A 29 -0.40 14.20 -3.51
N GLY A 30 -0.53 13.54 -4.65
CA GLY A 30 0.49 13.71 -5.69
C GLY A 30 0.54 15.18 -6.14
N PRO A 31 1.60 15.59 -6.88
CA PRO A 31 1.94 17.00 -7.06
C PRO A 31 0.72 17.82 -7.45
N LEU A 32 0.42 18.79 -6.59
CA LEU A 32 -0.64 19.77 -6.74
C LEU A 32 0.02 21.09 -7.15
N MET A 33 -0.39 21.61 -8.30
CA MET A 33 -0.08 22.96 -8.74
C MET A 33 -1.35 23.80 -8.60
N GLU A 34 -1.30 24.77 -7.70
CA GLU A 34 -2.36 25.75 -7.50
C GLU A 34 -2.05 27.01 -8.32
N PHE A 35 -3.05 27.52 -9.01
CA PHE A 35 -3.01 28.76 -9.78
C PHE A 35 -3.81 29.87 -9.07
N GLY A 36 -3.87 29.82 -7.73
CA GLY A 36 -4.68 30.75 -6.93
C GLY A 36 -6.16 30.65 -7.29
N ASP A 37 -6.77 31.80 -7.57
CA ASP A 37 -8.20 31.90 -7.93
C ASP A 37 -8.53 31.29 -9.31
N GLU A 38 -7.51 31.00 -10.14
CA GLU A 38 -7.70 30.42 -11.48
C GLU A 38 -7.96 28.89 -11.44
N GLY A 39 -7.69 28.25 -10.30
CA GLY A 39 -7.93 26.82 -10.05
C GLY A 39 -6.67 26.01 -9.80
N TYR A 40 -6.70 24.70 -10.07
CA TYR A 40 -5.59 23.81 -9.74
C TYR A 40 -5.46 22.63 -10.70
N ILE A 41 -4.25 22.08 -10.79
CA ILE A 41 -3.96 20.79 -11.43
C ILE A 41 -3.33 19.86 -10.40
N GLN A 42 -3.87 18.65 -10.28
CA GLN A 42 -3.41 17.61 -9.37
C GLN A 42 -3.11 16.33 -10.15
N LEU A 43 -1.91 15.80 -9.95
CA LEU A 43 -1.53 14.48 -10.46
C LEU A 43 -1.43 13.52 -9.27
N ASP A 44 -2.25 12.48 -9.22
CA ASP A 44 -2.17 11.44 -8.18
C ASP A 44 -1.65 10.11 -8.74
N PHE A 45 -0.76 9.48 -7.98
CA PHE A 45 -0.32 8.11 -8.20
C PHE A 45 -0.70 7.23 -7.00
N LYS A 46 -1.41 6.14 -7.24
CA LYS A 46 -1.90 5.23 -6.20
C LYS A 46 -1.50 3.78 -6.51
N LEU A 47 -0.86 3.14 -5.53
CA LEU A 47 -0.52 1.72 -5.54
C LEU A 47 -1.30 1.00 -4.44
N GLN A 48 -1.89 -0.13 -4.78
CA GLN A 48 -2.56 -1.03 -3.85
C GLN A 48 -2.08 -2.45 -4.10
N GLY A 49 -1.40 -3.02 -3.10
CA GLY A 49 -1.02 -4.41 -3.05
C GLY A 49 -1.78 -5.15 -1.94
N ILE A 50 -1.92 -6.46 -2.10
CA ILE A 50 -2.35 -7.40 -1.06
C ILE A 50 -1.28 -8.46 -0.92
N ALA A 51 -0.95 -8.77 0.34
CA ALA A 51 -0.10 -9.88 0.71
C ALA A 51 -0.94 -10.82 1.56
N ASP A 52 -1.22 -12.00 1.01
CA ASP A 52 -2.00 -13.04 1.66
C ASP A 52 -1.08 -14.20 2.06
N TYR A 53 -1.22 -14.63 3.31
CA TYR A 53 -0.58 -15.83 3.83
C TYR A 53 -1.67 -16.77 4.33
N ALA A 54 -1.67 -17.99 3.82
CA ALA A 54 -2.55 -19.06 4.28
C ALA A 54 -1.71 -20.26 4.69
N ASP A 55 -1.96 -20.76 5.89
CA ASP A 55 -1.42 -22.02 6.42
C ASP A 55 -2.58 -23.01 6.50
N PHE A 56 -2.51 -24.06 5.70
CA PHE A 56 -3.58 -25.07 5.60
C PHE A 56 -3.41 -26.23 6.60
N GLY A 57 -2.28 -26.31 7.30
CA GLY A 57 -2.02 -27.36 8.31
C GLY A 57 -1.85 -28.79 7.75
N SER A 58 -1.45 -29.68 8.64
CA SER A 58 -0.76 -30.98 8.44
C SER A 58 -1.09 -31.84 7.20
N GLY A 59 -0.40 -31.56 6.11
CA GLY A 59 -0.07 -32.46 5.01
C GLY A 59 1.29 -33.13 5.24
N LEU A 60 1.39 -34.41 4.82
CA LEU A 60 2.55 -35.28 5.06
C LEU A 60 3.88 -34.83 4.42
N LYS A 61 3.90 -33.72 3.67
CA LYS A 61 5.04 -33.30 2.83
C LYS A 61 5.45 -31.82 2.94
N GLY A 62 4.79 -31.01 3.78
CA GLY A 62 5.19 -29.61 3.98
C GLY A 62 4.90 -28.69 2.79
N ASP A 63 3.91 -29.03 1.97
CA ASP A 63 3.37 -28.18 0.88
C ASP A 63 2.12 -27.39 1.33
N ASP A 64 1.94 -27.16 2.64
CA ASP A 64 0.67 -26.66 3.21
C ASP A 64 0.59 -25.14 3.38
N ASP A 65 1.65 -24.40 3.05
CA ASP A 65 1.65 -22.95 3.13
C ASP A 65 1.57 -22.30 1.74
N ARG A 66 0.72 -21.28 1.63
CA ARG A 66 0.59 -20.45 0.43
C ARG A 66 0.87 -19.00 0.78
N TRP A 67 1.87 -18.46 0.10
CA TRP A 67 2.10 -17.03 0.00
C TRP A 67 1.59 -16.52 -1.35
N ASP A 68 0.77 -15.48 -1.32
CA ASP A 68 0.30 -14.79 -2.52
C ASP A 68 0.56 -13.29 -2.39
N LEU A 69 1.23 -12.73 -3.39
CA LEU A 69 1.52 -11.31 -3.48
C LEU A 69 0.85 -10.78 -4.74
N ASN A 70 -0.16 -9.94 -4.55
CA ASN A 70 -0.95 -9.42 -5.66
C ASN A 70 -0.93 -7.89 -5.68
N LEU A 71 -0.43 -7.34 -6.79
CA LEU A 71 -0.56 -5.92 -7.10
C LEU A 71 -1.93 -5.65 -7.73
N ARG A 72 -2.94 -5.36 -6.90
CA ARG A 72 -4.34 -5.23 -7.35
C ARG A 72 -4.64 -3.94 -8.10
N ARG A 73 -3.98 -2.83 -7.77
CA ARG A 73 -4.29 -1.53 -8.41
C ARG A 73 -3.06 -0.66 -8.53
N THR A 74 -2.79 -0.28 -9.77
CA THR A 74 -1.91 0.83 -10.13
C THR A 74 -2.76 1.86 -10.83
N ARG A 75 -2.84 3.07 -10.27
CA ARG A 75 -3.70 4.12 -10.79
C ARG A 75 -2.93 5.42 -10.90
N ILE A 76 -3.04 6.03 -12.07
CA ILE A 76 -2.67 7.42 -12.31
C ILE A 76 -3.96 8.21 -12.50
N SER A 77 -4.06 9.36 -11.84
CA SER A 77 -5.18 10.29 -11.98
C SER A 77 -4.67 11.68 -12.24
N LEU A 78 -5.26 12.38 -13.19
CA LEU A 78 -5.05 13.80 -13.42
C LEU A 78 -6.38 14.51 -13.17
N THR A 79 -6.39 15.44 -12.24
CA THR A 79 -7.56 16.26 -11.89
C THR A 79 -7.21 17.71 -12.17
N GLY A 80 -8.08 18.42 -12.88
CA GLY A 80 -7.93 19.85 -13.14
C GLY A 80 -9.22 20.59 -12.77
N PHE A 81 -9.07 21.77 -12.20
CA PHE A 81 -10.16 22.71 -11.92
C PHE A 81 -9.82 24.07 -12.51
N LEU A 82 -10.81 24.70 -13.12
CA LEU A 82 -10.75 26.04 -13.70
C LEU A 82 -11.78 26.94 -13.01
N ASN A 83 -11.30 28.04 -12.44
CA ASN A 83 -12.08 29.08 -11.74
C ASN A 83 -13.09 28.52 -10.73
N ASP A 84 -12.73 27.44 -10.03
CA ASP A 84 -13.60 26.66 -9.13
C ASP A 84 -14.97 26.22 -9.69
N THR A 85 -15.18 26.39 -11.00
CA THR A 85 -16.47 26.21 -11.67
C THR A 85 -16.46 24.98 -12.56
N TRP A 86 -15.37 24.75 -13.29
CA TRP A 86 -15.27 23.66 -14.25
C TRP A 86 -14.16 22.70 -13.85
N GLY A 87 -14.53 21.44 -13.56
CA GLY A 87 -13.60 20.39 -13.19
C GLY A 87 -13.56 19.27 -14.23
N ALA A 88 -12.37 18.77 -14.52
CA ALA A 88 -12.16 17.58 -15.35
C ALA A 88 -11.24 16.59 -14.62
N LYS A 89 -11.55 15.30 -14.76
CA LYS A 89 -10.74 14.23 -14.17
C LYS A 89 -10.54 13.10 -15.16
N PHE A 90 -9.28 12.77 -15.38
CA PHE A 90 -8.87 11.58 -16.09
C PHE A 90 -8.30 10.56 -15.11
N GLN A 91 -8.68 9.29 -15.25
CA GLN A 91 -8.17 8.20 -14.42
C GLN A 91 -8.06 6.92 -15.24
N THR A 92 -6.95 6.20 -15.05
CA THR A 92 -6.74 4.84 -15.55
C THR A 92 -7.10 3.77 -14.52
#